data_AF-A0A0K1JKM8-F1
#
_entry.id   AF-A0A0K1JKM8-F1
#
_cell.length_a   1.000
_cell.length_b   1.000
_cell.length_c   1.000
_cell.angle_alpha   90.00
_cell.angle_beta   90.00
_cell.angle_gamma   90.00
#
_symmetry.space_group_name_H-M   'P 1'
#
loop_
_entity.id
_entity.type
_entity.pdbx_description
1 polymer ?
#
loop_
_entity_poly.entity_id
_entity_poly.type
_entity_poly.pdbx_seq_one_letter_code
_entity_poly.pdbx_strand_id
1 'polypeptide(L)'
;MNKKLLASTLAGAALASTGALAMSSGADAAPGAVRYSIVSQCKGSIVESGPLRNLYERKHGEWQLWYSSANNGTNCLMVFDRATGSHQMDAGLAIKGAPGFGKEDSGTFSSYAGGIQATNTNNRCVWIQGSVTYPGSMGGLHGVLLSKSGAVRNSKWIHCG
;
A
#
# COMPACT_ATOMS: atom_id res chain seq x y z
N MET A 1 -79.87 29.67 -0.67
CA MET A 1 -79.74 28.97 0.63
C MET A 1 -80.34 27.58 0.49
N ASN A 2 -79.71 26.61 1.16
CA ASN A 2 -80.14 25.24 1.47
C ASN A 2 -79.50 24.10 0.66
N LYS A 3 -78.43 23.60 1.29
CA LYS A 3 -77.62 22.39 1.08
C LYS A 3 -78.48 21.12 1.06
N LYS A 4 -78.06 20.10 0.30
CA LYS A 4 -77.98 18.70 0.77
C LYS A 4 -76.80 17.98 0.08
N LEU A 5 -75.73 17.76 0.86
CA LEU A 5 -74.76 16.67 0.62
C LEU A 5 -75.39 15.38 1.16
N LEU A 6 -75.33 14.29 0.38
CA LEU A 6 -75.33 12.93 0.93
C LEU A 6 -74.36 12.06 0.12
N ALA A 7 -73.48 11.39 0.86
CA ALA A 7 -72.43 10.50 0.42
C ALA A 7 -72.98 9.15 -0.04
N SER A 8 -72.26 8.45 -0.93
CA SER A 8 -72.46 7.02 -1.15
C SER A 8 -71.16 6.34 -1.63
N THR A 9 -70.59 5.58 -0.69
CA THR A 9 -69.97 4.24 -0.81
C THR A 9 -68.70 3.99 -1.64
N LEU A 10 -67.73 3.42 -0.91
CA LEU A 10 -66.47 2.84 -1.34
C LEU A 10 -66.62 1.61 -2.25
N ALA A 11 -65.75 1.49 -3.24
CA ALA A 11 -65.11 0.25 -3.68
C ALA A 11 -63.75 0.69 -4.28
N GLY A 12 -62.58 0.30 -3.78
CA GLY A 12 -62.17 -1.06 -3.43
C GLY A 12 -61.27 -1.58 -4.55
N ALA A 13 -60.00 -1.16 -4.59
CA ALA A 13 -58.97 -1.78 -5.42
C ALA A 13 -57.64 -1.73 -4.65
N ALA A 14 -57.38 -2.78 -3.89
CA ALA A 14 -56.07 -3.04 -3.30
C ALA A 14 -55.11 -3.42 -4.43
N LEU A 15 -54.22 -2.52 -4.80
CA LEU A 15 -53.06 -2.85 -5.62
C LEU A 15 -52.06 -3.59 -4.73
N ALA A 16 -51.95 -4.89 -4.94
CA ALA A 16 -50.86 -5.70 -4.39
C ALA A 16 -49.55 -5.18 -4.98
N SER A 17 -48.80 -4.40 -4.20
CA SER A 17 -47.43 -4.03 -4.51
C SER A 17 -46.55 -5.24 -4.26
N THR A 18 -46.28 -6.00 -5.31
CA THR A 18 -45.20 -6.98 -5.36
C THR A 18 -43.91 -6.24 -5.02
N GLY A 19 -43.42 -6.41 -3.80
CA GLY A 19 -42.17 -5.84 -3.32
C GLY A 19 -41.01 -6.42 -4.11
N ALA A 20 -40.66 -5.79 -5.23
CA ALA A 20 -39.40 -6.00 -5.90
C ALA A 20 -38.31 -5.54 -4.95
N LEU A 21 -37.59 -6.49 -4.35
CA LEU A 21 -36.30 -6.25 -3.72
C LEU A 21 -35.38 -5.72 -4.82
N ALA A 22 -35.31 -4.41 -4.95
CA ALA A 22 -34.31 -3.73 -5.74
C ALA A 22 -32.96 -4.04 -5.09
N MET A 23 -32.33 -5.12 -5.53
CA MET A 23 -30.91 -5.37 -5.33
C MET A 23 -30.20 -4.25 -6.06
N SER A 24 -29.93 -3.15 -5.35
CA SER A 24 -29.02 -2.13 -5.83
C SER A 24 -27.67 -2.82 -6.03
N SER A 25 -27.33 -3.15 -7.27
CA SER A 25 -25.95 -3.48 -7.63
C SER A 25 -25.15 -2.26 -7.24
N GLY A 26 -24.48 -2.32 -6.09
CA GLY A 26 -23.53 -1.31 -5.67
C GLY A 26 -22.54 -1.16 -6.81
N ALA A 27 -22.57 -0.03 -7.49
CA ALA A 27 -21.55 0.29 -8.46
C ALA A 27 -20.24 0.37 -7.66
N ASP A 28 -19.38 -0.63 -7.82
CA ASP A 28 -18.04 -0.58 -7.26
C ASP A 28 -17.38 0.70 -7.77
N ALA A 29 -17.13 1.63 -6.85
CA ALA A 29 -16.42 2.85 -7.19
C ALA A 29 -15.09 2.47 -7.85
N ALA A 30 -14.83 3.04 -9.03
CA ALA A 30 -13.60 2.78 -9.75
C ALA A 30 -12.40 2.96 -8.80
N PRO A 31 -11.40 2.05 -8.82
CA PRO A 31 -10.26 2.13 -7.92
C PRO A 31 -9.62 3.52 -8.01
N GLY A 32 -9.53 4.23 -6.88
CA GLY A 32 -8.89 5.53 -6.83
C GLY A 32 -7.45 5.46 -7.34
N ALA A 33 -6.99 6.53 -7.99
CA ALA A 33 -5.60 6.61 -8.42
C ALA A 33 -4.64 6.47 -7.23
N VAL A 34 -3.59 5.66 -7.38
CA VAL A 34 -2.56 5.53 -6.34
C VAL A 34 -1.83 6.85 -6.19
N ARG A 35 -1.58 7.24 -4.94
CA ARG A 35 -0.81 8.44 -4.60
C ARG A 35 0.38 8.04 -3.76
N TYR A 36 1.54 8.56 -4.12
CA TYR A 36 2.78 8.34 -3.39
C TYR A 36 3.17 9.58 -2.58
N SER A 37 3.70 9.38 -1.38
CA SER A 37 4.26 10.42 -0.53
C SER A 37 5.39 9.87 0.34
N ILE A 38 6.30 10.74 0.78
CA ILE A 38 7.29 10.40 1.80
C ILE A 38 6.77 10.90 3.16
N VAL A 39 6.81 10.04 4.17
CA VAL A 39 6.39 10.33 5.55
C VAL A 39 7.50 9.98 6.52
N SER A 40 7.54 10.63 7.68
CA SER A 40 8.55 10.36 8.71
C SER A 40 8.36 9.02 9.44
N GLN A 41 7.22 8.37 9.28
CA GLN A 41 6.96 7.05 9.86
C GLN A 41 5.81 6.37 9.13
N CYS A 42 5.94 5.08 8.87
CA CYS A 42 4.84 4.27 8.38
C CYS A 42 3.80 4.02 9.48
N LYS A 43 2.52 4.10 9.11
CA LYS A 43 1.38 3.80 9.99
C LYS A 43 0.85 2.40 9.70
N GLY A 44 0.26 1.77 10.71
CA GLY A 44 -0.38 0.46 10.59
C GLY A 44 0.47 -0.65 11.21
N SER A 45 0.44 -1.83 10.60
CA SER A 45 1.18 -3.01 11.05
C SER A 45 2.18 -3.47 10.00
N ILE A 46 3.31 -4.03 10.43
CA ILE A 46 4.26 -4.68 9.54
C ILE A 46 3.59 -5.92 8.95
N VAL A 47 3.44 -5.96 7.63
CA VAL A 47 2.89 -7.13 6.91
C VAL A 47 3.97 -8.05 6.38
N GLU A 48 5.16 -7.51 6.09
CA GLU A 48 6.32 -8.30 5.70
C GLU A 48 7.60 -7.53 6.00
N SER A 49 8.67 -8.24 6.34
CA SER A 49 10.00 -7.67 6.57
C SER A 49 11.07 -8.65 6.12
N GLY A 50 12.31 -8.17 5.99
CA GLY A 50 13.41 -9.05 5.66
C GLY A 50 14.77 -8.38 5.73
N PRO A 51 15.86 -9.17 5.72
CA PRO A 51 17.20 -8.64 5.75
C PRO A 51 17.57 -8.02 4.40
N LEU A 52 18.42 -6.99 4.47
CA LEU A 52 19.26 -6.58 3.35
C LEU A 52 20.60 -7.31 3.48
N ARG A 53 21.01 -8.04 2.45
CA ARG A 53 22.25 -8.82 2.47
C ARG A 53 23.14 -8.53 1.28
N ASN A 54 24.44 -8.69 1.48
CA ASN A 54 25.42 -8.68 0.40
C ASN A 54 25.57 -10.07 -0.22
N LEU A 55 26.45 -10.18 -1.23
CA LEU A 55 26.79 -11.44 -1.91
C LEU A 55 27.43 -12.49 -1.00
N TYR A 56 27.89 -12.11 0.20
CA TYR A 56 28.45 -13.00 1.22
C TYR A 56 27.44 -13.34 2.32
N GLU A 57 26.15 -13.13 2.06
CA GLU A 57 25.04 -13.36 2.99
C GLU A 57 25.15 -12.63 4.33
N ARG A 58 25.98 -11.59 4.43
CA ARG A 58 26.06 -10.75 5.64
C ARG A 58 24.90 -9.77 5.63
N LYS A 59 24.21 -9.69 6.78
CA LYS A 59 23.12 -8.72 6.98
C LYS A 59 23.73 -7.32 7.18
N HIS A 60 23.23 -6.39 6.38
CA HIS A 60 23.65 -4.98 6.30
C HIS A 60 22.52 -4.01 6.61
N GLY A 61 21.34 -4.54 6.90
CA GLY A 61 20.16 -3.73 7.14
C GLY A 61 18.92 -4.60 7.08
N GLU A 62 17.78 -3.96 7.06
CA GLU A 62 16.50 -4.61 6.88
C GLU A 62 15.48 -3.66 6.27
N TRP A 63 14.46 -4.24 5.66
CA TRP A 63 13.32 -3.51 5.15
C TRP A 63 12.08 -3.96 5.91
N GLN A 64 11.12 -3.06 6.01
CA GLN A 64 9.81 -3.32 6.59
C GLN A 64 8.75 -2.75 5.66
N LEU A 65 7.82 -3.60 5.25
CA LEU A 65 6.60 -3.21 4.56
C LEU A 65 5.47 -3.17 5.58
N TRP A 66 4.88 -2.01 5.71
CA TRP A 66 3.76 -1.71 6.59
C TRP A 66 2.48 -1.60 5.77
N TYR A 67 1.37 -1.97 6.39
CA TYR A 67 0.04 -1.83 5.81
C TYR A 67 -0.96 -1.25 6.81
N SER A 68 -1.87 -0.41 6.31
CA SER A 68 -3.02 0.12 7.02
C SER A 68 -4.24 0.12 6.11
N SER A 69 -5.42 -0.17 6.64
CA SER A 69 -6.69 -0.12 5.90
C SER A 69 -7.16 1.31 5.58
N ALA A 70 -6.51 2.33 6.14
CA ALA A 70 -6.84 3.73 5.88
C ALA A 70 -6.62 4.12 4.40
N ASN A 71 -7.40 5.10 3.91
CA ASN A 71 -7.32 5.65 2.55
C ASN A 71 -7.42 4.56 1.46
N ASN A 72 -8.39 3.65 1.62
CA ASN A 72 -8.61 2.52 0.71
C ASN A 72 -7.34 1.66 0.54
N GLY A 73 -6.70 1.33 1.66
CA GLY A 73 -5.46 0.55 1.70
C GLY A 73 -4.24 1.43 1.48
N THR A 74 -3.32 1.33 2.42
CA THR A 74 -2.07 2.07 2.43
C THR A 74 -0.93 1.10 2.64
N ASN A 75 -0.02 1.00 1.67
CA ASN A 75 1.26 0.32 1.83
C ASN A 75 2.35 1.36 2.12
N CYS A 76 3.32 1.03 2.98
CA CYS A 76 4.41 1.93 3.31
C CYS A 76 5.73 1.18 3.53
N LEU A 77 6.80 1.63 2.87
CA LEU A 77 8.11 0.98 2.92
C LEU A 77 9.11 1.81 3.72
N MET A 78 9.85 1.15 4.61
CA MET A 78 11.05 1.70 5.25
C MET A 78 12.23 0.74 5.07
N VAL A 79 13.41 1.31 4.84
CA VAL A 79 14.68 0.61 4.79
C VAL A 79 15.56 1.13 5.92
N PHE A 80 16.00 0.23 6.79
CA PHE A 80 16.81 0.53 7.96
C PHE A 80 18.22 0.01 7.77
N ASP A 81 19.16 0.84 8.22
CA ASP A 81 20.53 0.44 8.47
C ASP A 81 20.66 0.00 9.95
N ARG A 82 21.57 -0.93 10.23
CA ARG A 82 21.88 -1.41 11.59
C ARG A 82 23.26 -0.97 12.07
N ALA A 83 23.99 -0.17 11.31
CA ALA A 83 25.28 0.36 11.69
C ALA A 83 25.18 1.77 12.28
N THR A 84 26.20 2.14 13.04
CA THR A 84 26.37 3.52 13.51
C THR A 84 26.93 4.40 12.41
N GLY A 85 26.44 5.63 12.30
CA GLY A 85 26.89 6.61 11.32
C GLY A 85 25.85 6.86 10.25
N SER A 86 26.23 7.60 9.21
CA SER A 86 25.37 7.86 8.06
C SER A 86 25.85 7.08 6.85
N HIS A 87 24.92 6.43 6.18
CA HIS A 87 25.21 5.56 5.03
C HIS A 87 24.34 5.95 3.85
N GLN A 88 24.84 5.67 2.64
CA GLN A 88 24.02 5.84 1.46
C GLN A 88 22.98 4.73 1.44
N MET A 89 21.71 5.11 1.41
CA MET A 89 20.57 4.20 1.44
C MET A 89 19.59 4.56 0.34
N ASP A 90 18.88 3.55 -0.15
CA ASP A 90 17.82 3.69 -1.14
C ASP A 90 16.61 2.89 -0.68
N ALA A 91 15.42 3.45 -0.87
CA ALA A 91 14.15 2.75 -0.74
C ALA A 91 13.28 3.12 -1.94
N GLY A 92 12.52 2.15 -2.47
CA GLY A 92 11.54 2.43 -3.51
C GLY A 92 10.32 1.54 -3.43
N LEU A 93 9.16 2.11 -3.71
CA LEU A 93 7.86 1.46 -3.66
C LEU A 93 7.10 1.74 -4.95
N ALA A 94 6.58 0.70 -5.59
CA ALA A 94 5.76 0.81 -6.78
C ALA A 94 4.57 -0.16 -6.72
N ILE A 95 3.50 0.15 -7.44
CA ILE A 95 2.31 -0.70 -7.53
C ILE A 95 2.25 -1.40 -8.87
N LYS A 96 1.89 -2.69 -8.86
CA LYS A 96 1.75 -3.51 -10.06
C LYS A 96 0.73 -2.89 -11.01
N GLY A 97 1.14 -2.74 -12.27
CA GLY A 97 0.29 -2.23 -13.34
C GLY A 97 -0.16 -0.78 -13.16
N ALA A 98 0.44 -0.01 -12.24
CA ALA A 98 0.18 1.43 -12.16
C ALA A 98 0.89 2.17 -13.31
N PRO A 99 0.22 3.12 -13.98
CA PRO A 99 0.91 4.03 -14.89
C PRO A 99 1.78 4.99 -14.06
N GLY A 100 3.09 4.82 -14.12
CA GLY A 100 4.07 5.68 -13.44
C GLY A 100 5.19 4.91 -12.72
N PHE A 101 6.32 5.59 -12.52
CA PHE A 101 7.52 5.07 -11.88
C PHE A 101 7.45 5.24 -10.35
N GLY A 102 6.59 4.46 -9.68
CA GLY A 102 6.58 4.34 -8.21
C GLY A 102 6.88 5.62 -7.42
N LYS A 103 7.65 5.47 -6.33
CA LYS A 103 8.35 6.56 -5.64
C LYS A 103 9.61 6.00 -5.00
N GLU A 104 10.66 6.80 -4.98
CA GLU A 104 11.96 6.48 -4.39
C GLU A 104 12.36 7.56 -3.39
N ASP A 105 13.15 7.15 -2.41
CA ASP A 105 13.83 7.99 -1.44
C ASP A 105 15.27 7.49 -1.31
N SER A 106 16.22 8.34 -1.65
CA SER A 106 17.62 7.97 -1.82
C SER A 106 18.53 9.09 -1.33
N GLY A 107 19.58 8.74 -0.61
CA GLY A 107 20.41 9.73 0.06
C GLY A 107 21.28 9.14 1.16
N THR A 108 21.91 10.04 1.92
CA THR A 108 22.70 9.68 3.09
C THR A 108 21.84 9.82 4.35
N PHE A 109 21.57 8.71 5.03
CA PHE A 109 20.70 8.66 6.20
C PHE A 109 21.43 8.04 7.39
N SER A 110 21.06 8.46 8.60
CA SER A 110 21.61 7.96 9.86
C SER A 110 20.77 6.87 10.54
N SER A 111 19.57 6.60 10.01
CA SER A 111 18.64 5.66 10.63
C SER A 111 17.87 4.86 9.58
N TYR A 112 17.15 5.54 8.69
CA TYR A 112 16.37 4.89 7.64
C TYR A 112 16.26 5.75 6.38
N ALA A 113 16.13 5.09 5.24
CA ALA A 113 15.58 5.65 4.01
C ALA A 113 14.13 5.20 3.85
N GLY A 114 13.30 6.01 3.21
CA GLY A 114 11.93 5.68 2.87
C GLY A 114 10.91 6.36 3.77
N GLY A 115 9.97 5.58 4.32
CA GLY A 115 8.66 6.12 4.68
C GLY A 115 7.85 6.43 3.42
N ILE A 116 8.06 5.66 2.35
CA ILE A 116 7.36 5.84 1.08
C ILE A 116 6.01 5.17 1.22
N GLN A 117 4.96 5.99 1.23
CA GLN A 117 3.58 5.56 1.38
C GLN A 117 2.89 5.58 0.01
N ALA A 118 2.15 4.52 -0.30
CA ALA A 118 1.24 4.42 -1.43
C ALA A 118 -0.20 4.21 -0.92
N THR A 119 -1.11 5.14 -1.19
CA THR A 119 -2.54 5.02 -0.84
C THR A 119 -3.39 4.51 -2.01
N ASN A 120 -4.64 4.12 -1.76
CA ASN A 120 -5.51 3.43 -2.73
C ASN A 120 -4.89 2.14 -3.26
N THR A 121 -4.32 1.35 -2.33
CA THR A 121 -3.58 0.13 -2.63
C THR A 121 -4.33 -1.15 -2.30
N ASN A 122 -5.55 -1.08 -1.73
CA ASN A 122 -6.42 -2.24 -1.52
C ASN A 122 -6.54 -3.07 -2.81
N ASN A 123 -6.42 -4.39 -2.68
CA ASN A 123 -6.44 -5.35 -3.77
C ASN A 123 -5.35 -5.12 -4.83
N ARG A 124 -4.23 -4.45 -4.47
CA ARG A 124 -3.12 -4.21 -5.40
C ARG A 124 -1.83 -4.80 -4.86
N CYS A 125 -1.00 -5.28 -5.79
CA CYS A 125 0.32 -5.79 -5.44
C CYS A 125 1.36 -4.68 -5.42
N VAL A 126 2.27 -4.72 -4.45
CA VAL A 126 3.38 -3.77 -4.33
C VAL A 126 4.72 -4.43 -4.61
N TRP A 127 5.57 -3.66 -5.28
CA TRP A 127 6.96 -3.94 -5.55
C TRP A 127 7.81 -3.02 -4.70
N ILE A 128 8.84 -3.58 -4.09
CA ILE A 128 9.79 -2.82 -3.30
C ILE A 128 11.21 -3.02 -3.80
N GLN A 129 12.01 -1.97 -3.63
CA GLN A 129 13.46 -1.99 -3.73
C GLN A 129 14.05 -1.36 -2.47
N GLY A 130 15.30 -1.69 -2.17
CA GLY A 130 15.96 -1.24 -0.97
C GLY A 130 17.42 -1.60 -0.97
N SER A 131 18.28 -0.65 -0.61
CA SER A 131 19.70 -0.90 -0.44
C SER A 131 20.38 -0.06 0.63
N VAL A 132 21.51 -0.55 1.14
CA VAL A 132 22.44 0.17 2.04
C VAL A 132 23.86 -0.02 1.53
N THR A 133 24.63 1.07 1.45
CA THR A 133 26.03 1.07 0.98
C THR A 133 26.96 1.65 2.05
N TYR A 134 27.99 0.90 2.40
CA TYR A 134 29.00 1.28 3.40
C TYR A 134 30.29 1.81 2.77
N PRO A 135 30.82 2.97 3.21
CA PRO A 135 32.13 3.43 2.80
C PRO A 135 33.24 2.52 3.38
N GLY A 136 34.31 2.29 2.61
CA GLY A 136 35.51 1.57 3.08
C GLY A 136 35.49 0.05 2.93
N SER A 137 34.40 -0.53 2.43
CA SER A 137 34.39 -1.94 2.03
C SER A 137 35.07 -2.10 0.67
N MET A 138 36.26 -2.70 0.60
CA MET A 138 36.91 -3.04 -0.68
C MET A 138 35.95 -3.92 -1.50
N GLY A 139 35.35 -3.35 -2.55
CA GLY A 139 34.34 -4.02 -3.39
C GLY A 139 32.88 -3.64 -3.15
N GLY A 140 32.58 -2.64 -2.32
CA GLY A 140 31.21 -2.13 -2.12
C GLY A 140 30.28 -3.17 -1.50
N LEU A 141 30.25 -3.26 -0.17
CA LEU A 141 29.23 -4.09 0.47
C LEU A 141 27.88 -3.38 0.35
N HIS A 142 27.12 -3.79 -0.66
CA HIS A 142 25.74 -3.39 -0.87
C HIS A 142 24.83 -4.43 -0.21
N GLY A 143 24.07 -4.03 0.80
CA GLY A 143 22.92 -4.81 1.25
C GLY A 143 21.78 -4.58 0.28
N VAL A 144 21.24 -5.62 -0.34
CA VAL A 144 20.02 -5.54 -1.16
C VAL A 144 18.99 -6.56 -0.70
N LEU A 145 17.75 -6.40 -1.14
CA LEU A 145 16.66 -7.32 -0.84
C LEU A 145 17.00 -8.76 -1.23
N LEU A 146 16.66 -9.70 -0.35
CA LEU A 146 16.64 -11.12 -0.71
C LEU A 146 15.25 -11.54 -1.19
N SER A 147 15.20 -12.29 -2.30
CA SER A 147 14.02 -13.07 -2.63
C SER A 147 13.76 -14.16 -1.57
N LYS A 148 12.55 -14.74 -1.54
CA LYS A 148 12.27 -15.94 -0.72
C LYS A 148 13.21 -17.12 -1.03
N SER A 149 13.87 -17.12 -2.19
CA SER A 149 14.85 -18.13 -2.60
C SER A 149 16.30 -17.80 -2.25
N GLY A 150 16.54 -16.77 -1.42
CA GLY A 150 17.89 -16.36 -1.01
C GLY A 150 18.70 -15.64 -2.08
N ALA A 151 18.12 -15.36 -3.26
CA ALA A 151 18.82 -14.64 -4.31
C ALA A 151 18.88 -13.14 -3.98
N VAL A 152 20.07 -12.57 -4.10
CA VAL A 152 20.34 -11.12 -4.07
C VAL A 152 19.56 -10.47 -5.23
N ARG A 153 18.61 -9.61 -4.89
CA ARG A 153 17.73 -8.91 -5.84
C ARG A 153 17.71 -7.43 -5.50
N ASN A 154 17.82 -6.58 -6.52
CA ASN A 154 17.58 -5.15 -6.32
C ASN A 154 16.10 -4.85 -6.04
N SER A 155 15.19 -5.82 -6.27
CA SER A 155 13.77 -5.62 -6.07
C SER A 155 12.91 -6.90 -5.93
N LYS A 156 11.73 -6.78 -5.33
CA LYS A 156 10.80 -7.91 -5.09
C LYS A 156 9.34 -7.46 -5.05
N TRP A 157 8.43 -8.27 -5.61
CA TRP A 157 6.98 -8.18 -5.34
C TRP A 157 6.68 -8.89 -4.02
N ILE A 158 6.06 -8.19 -3.08
CA ILE A 158 6.02 -8.68 -1.69
C ILE A 158 4.60 -8.89 -1.17
N HIS A 159 3.69 -7.97 -1.46
CA HIS A 159 2.38 -7.98 -0.82
C HIS A 159 1.30 -7.63 -1.83
N CYS A 160 0.19 -8.37 -1.78
CA CYS A 160 -1.04 -8.08 -2.50
C CYS A 160 -2.17 -8.11 -1.46
N GLY A 161 -2.75 -6.95 -1.17
CA GLY A 161 -3.75 -6.76 -0.12
C GLY A 161 -4.58 -5.54 -0.41
#